data_AF-A0AAU6WT21-F1
#
_entry.id   AF-A0AAU6WT21-F1
#
_cell.length_a   1.000
_cell.length_b   1.000
_cell.length_c   1.000
_cell.angle_alpha   90.00
_cell.angle_beta   90.00
_cell.angle_gamma   90.00
#
_symmetry.space_group_name_H-M   'P 1'
#
loop_
_entity.id
_entity.type
_entity.pdbx_description
1 polymer ?
#
loop_
_entity_poly.entity_id
_entity_poly.type
_entity_poly.pdbx_seq_one_letter_code
_entity_poly.pdbx_strand_id
1 'polypeptide(L)'
;MKLFYGEIEGNQAFINDEEQQHIVKVLRMKDGEEIHVTDGQGNLASGTLMIEGKKQILTLKKLKATFLISARNFILPLHRPKI
;
A
#
# COMPACT_ATOMS: atom_id res chain seq x y z
N MET A 1 -7.46 -8.15 -9.82
CA MET A 1 -6.83 -7.97 -8.48
C MET A 1 -7.69 -7.04 -7.66
N LYS A 2 -7.87 -7.30 -6.36
CA LYS A 2 -8.64 -6.44 -5.44
C LYS A 2 -7.64 -5.59 -4.65
N LEU A 3 -7.60 -4.29 -4.96
CA LEU A 3 -6.67 -3.31 -4.38
C LEU A 3 -7.49 -2.23 -3.68
N PHE A 4 -7.14 -1.94 -2.43
CA PHE A 4 -7.81 -0.97 -1.57
C PHE A 4 -6.83 0.08 -1.08
N TYR A 5 -7.35 1.24 -0.71
CA TYR A 5 -6.56 2.29 -0.08
C TYR A 5 -6.54 2.16 1.45
N GLY A 6 -5.39 2.42 2.07
CA GLY A 6 -5.28 2.37 3.52
C GLY A 6 -3.92 2.82 4.04
N GLU A 7 -3.80 2.86 5.36
CA GLU A 7 -2.55 3.18 6.05
C GLU A 7 -1.77 1.91 6.32
N ILE A 8 -0.51 1.87 5.90
CA ILE A 8 0.37 0.73 6.11
C ILE A 8 1.35 1.08 7.24
N GLU A 9 1.19 0.45 8.39
CA GLU A 9 2.06 0.63 9.56
C GLU A 9 2.83 -0.66 9.86
N GLY A 10 4.09 -0.72 9.42
CA GLY A 10 4.95 -1.87 9.63
C GLY A 10 4.42 -3.15 8.96
N ASN A 11 3.90 -4.08 9.78
CA ASN A 11 3.34 -5.36 9.33
C ASN A 11 1.81 -5.41 9.37
N GLN A 12 1.15 -4.26 9.61
CA GLN A 12 -0.30 -4.15 9.61
C GLN A 12 -0.74 -3.10 8.60
N ALA A 13 -1.94 -3.28 8.05
CA ALA A 13 -2.59 -2.24 7.28
C ALA A 13 -3.97 -1.95 7.85
N PHE A 14 -4.27 -0.66 7.99
CA PHE A 14 -5.54 -0.13 8.46
C PHE A 14 -6.36 0.36 7.27
N ILE A 15 -7.60 -0.12 7.20
CA ILE A 15 -8.55 0.27 6.17
C ILE A 15 -9.55 1.25 6.78
N ASN A 16 -9.79 2.37 6.10
CA ASN A 16 -10.74 3.40 6.53
C ASN A 16 -12.20 2.93 6.41
N ASP A 17 -13.13 3.61 7.09
CA ASP A 17 -14.54 3.19 7.13
C ASP A 17 -15.22 3.15 5.74
N GLU A 18 -14.77 3.98 4.79
CA GLU A 18 -15.30 4.00 3.42
C GLU A 18 -14.96 2.72 2.65
N GLU A 19 -13.68 2.33 2.68
CA GLU A 19 -13.19 1.11 2.04
C GLU A 19 -13.72 -0.12 2.76
N GLN A 20 -13.84 -0.06 4.09
CA GLN A 20 -14.50 -1.10 4.87
C GLN A 20 -15.95 -1.34 4.41
N GLN A 21 -16.70 -0.27 4.12
CA GLN A 21 -18.04 -0.38 3.58
C GLN A 21 -18.02 -0.98 2.17
N HIS A 22 -17.05 -0.61 1.33
CA HIS A 22 -16.90 -1.18 -0.01
C HIS A 22 -16.63 -2.69 0.06
N ILE A 23 -15.74 -3.13 0.95
CA ILE A 23 -15.39 -4.53 1.15
C ILE A 23 -16.59 -5.36 1.65
N VAL A 24 -17.29 -4.87 2.68
CA VAL A 24 -18.35 -5.65 3.34
C VAL A 24 -19.71 -5.52 2.65
N LYS A 25 -20.14 -4.31 2.28
CA LYS A 25 -21.47 -4.10 1.69
C LYS A 25 -21.51 -4.32 0.18
N VAL A 26 -20.51 -3.81 -0.53
CA VAL A 26 -20.50 -3.84 -2.01
C VAL A 26 -19.93 -5.16 -2.48
N LEU A 27 -18.71 -5.50 -2.04
CA LEU A 27 -18.00 -6.69 -2.48
C LEU A 27 -18.40 -7.95 -1.70
N ARG A 28 -18.93 -7.80 -0.48
CA ARG A 28 -19.36 -8.90 0.40
C ARG A 28 -18.25 -9.92 0.64
N MET A 29 -17.02 -9.43 0.75
CA MET A 29 -15.84 -10.26 1.02
C MET A 29 -15.91 -10.81 2.43
N LYS A 30 -15.37 -12.01 2.62
CA LYS A 30 -15.33 -12.69 3.91
C LYS A 30 -13.95 -12.59 4.55
N ASP A 31 -13.92 -12.83 5.85
CA ASP A 31 -12.66 -13.09 6.54
C ASP A 31 -11.93 -14.27 5.88
N GLY A 32 -10.61 -14.19 5.83
CA GLY A 32 -9.78 -15.20 5.17
C GLY A 32 -9.51 -14.95 3.68
N GLU A 33 -10.12 -13.94 3.06
CA GLU A 33 -9.84 -13.60 1.66
C GLU A 33 -8.52 -12.83 1.49
N GLU A 34 -7.86 -13.03 0.35
CA GLU A 34 -6.60 -12.37 0.02
C GLU A 34 -6.85 -11.02 -0.65
N ILE A 35 -6.31 -9.94 -0.08
CA ILE A 35 -6.46 -8.58 -0.61
C ILE A 35 -5.15 -7.80 -0.58
N HIS A 36 -5.11 -6.74 -1.39
CA HIS A 36 -3.98 -5.82 -1.46
C HIS A 36 -4.37 -4.44 -0.95
N VAL A 37 -3.47 -3.80 -0.22
CA VAL A 37 -3.62 -2.43 0.28
C VAL A 37 -2.45 -1.57 -0.21
N THR A 38 -2.74 -0.34 -0.63
CA THR A 38 -1.75 0.66 -1.02
C THR A 38 -1.94 1.95 -0.22
N ASP A 39 -0.84 2.61 0.12
CA ASP A 39 -0.84 3.92 0.78
C ASP A 39 -0.77 5.09 -0.22
N GLY A 40 -0.67 4.80 -1.52
CA GLY A 40 -0.53 5.80 -2.58
C GLY A 40 0.87 6.43 -2.68
N GLN A 41 1.80 6.06 -1.80
CA GLN A 41 3.19 6.56 -1.78
C GLN A 41 4.17 5.58 -2.44
N GLY A 42 3.65 4.50 -3.03
CA GLY A 42 4.44 3.42 -3.65
C GLY A 42 4.64 2.20 -2.75
N ASN A 43 4.05 2.20 -1.55
CA ASN A 43 4.02 1.02 -0.71
C ASN A 43 2.80 0.17 -1.05
N LEU A 44 3.05 -1.11 -1.32
CA LEU A 44 2.00 -2.09 -1.57
C LEU A 44 2.15 -3.25 -0.61
N ALA A 45 1.06 -3.54 0.08
CA ALA A 45 0.97 -4.62 1.04
C ALA A 45 -0.03 -5.68 0.56
N SER A 46 0.30 -6.94 0.79
CA SER A 46 -0.57 -8.09 0.48
C SER A 46 -0.77 -8.92 1.74
N GLY A 47 -2.02 -9.30 1.99
CA GLY A 47 -2.36 -10.03 3.20
C GLY A 47 -3.74 -10.66 3.15
N THR A 48 -4.09 -11.28 4.27
CA THR A 48 -5.39 -11.90 4.48
C THR A 48 -6.30 -10.93 5.24
N LEU A 49 -7.50 -10.71 4.73
CA LEU A 49 -8.52 -9.89 5.37
C LEU A 49 -8.97 -10.55 6.68
N MET A 50 -8.86 -9.81 7.78
CA MET A 50 -9.37 -10.23 9.08
C MET A 50 -10.39 -9.21 9.56
N ILE A 51 -11.61 -9.68 9.82
CA ILE A 51 -12.72 -8.83 10.27
C ILE A 51 -12.91 -9.08 11.76
N GLU A 52 -12.44 -8.15 12.62
CA GLU A 52 -12.64 -8.22 14.08
C GLU A 52 -13.68 -7.18 14.52
N GLY A 53 -14.95 -7.60 14.58
CA GLY A 53 -16.05 -6.76 15.04
C GLY A 53 -16.26 -5.52 14.17
N LYS A 54 -16.07 -4.32 14.74
CA LYS A 54 -16.23 -3.04 14.02
C LYS A 54 -14.96 -2.57 13.31
N LYS A 55 -13.80 -3.20 13.54
CA LYS A 55 -12.53 -2.83 12.90
C LYS A 55 -12.09 -3.95 11.97
N GLN A 56 -11.73 -3.57 10.75
CA GLN A 56 -11.15 -4.50 9.78
C GLN A 56 -9.65 -4.27 9.81
N ILE A 57 -8.92 -5.28 10.26
CA ILE A 57 -7.48 -5.23 10.45
C ILE A 57 -6.85 -6.14 9.40
N LEU A 58 -5.94 -5.62 8.59
CA LEU A 58 -5.18 -6.49 7.70
C LEU A 58 -3.91 -6.97 8.36
N THR A 59 -3.75 -8.29 8.43
CA THR A 59 -2.47 -8.89 8.80
C THR A 59 -1.68 -9.13 7.52
N LEU A 60 -0.59 -8.38 7.35
CA LEU A 60 0.25 -8.47 6.17
C LEU A 60 1.13 -9.71 6.26
N LYS A 61 1.11 -10.55 5.21
CA LYS A 61 2.07 -11.66 5.09
C LYS A 61 3.31 -11.28 4.30
N LYS A 62 3.18 -10.33 3.36
CA LYS A 62 4.30 -9.81 2.54
C LYS A 62 4.11 -8.33 2.28
N LEU A 63 5.11 -7.53 2.66
CA LEU A 63 5.25 -6.13 2.29
C LEU A 63 6.17 -6.03 1.07
N LYS A 64 5.73 -5.37 0.00
CA LYS A 64 6.57 -5.07 -1.16
C LYS A 64 6.71 -3.55 -1.27
N ALA A 65 7.61 -2.97 -0.48
CA ALA A 65 7.96 -1.56 -0.57
C ALA A 65 8.85 -1.35 -1.80
N THR A 66 8.36 -0.64 -2.80
CA THR A 66 9.19 -0.21 -3.94
C THR A 66 9.63 1.22 -3.67
N PHE A 67 10.77 1.38 -2.98
CA PHE A 67 11.41 2.68 -2.88
C PHE A 67 11.91 3.09 -4.28
N LEU A 68 11.15 3.95 -4.95
CA LEU A 68 11.70 4.77 -6.03
C LEU A 68 12.66 5.75 -5.35
N ILE A 69 13.96 5.44 -5.40
CA ILE A 69 15.00 6.43 -5.16
C ILE A 69 14.80 7.46 -6.27
N SER A 70 14.09 8.55 -5.96
CA SER A 70 14.11 9.74 -6.77
C SER A 70 15.57 10.18 -6.81
N ALA A 71 16.24 9.88 -7.93
CA ALA A 71 17.52 10.47 -8.28
C ALA A 71 17.30 11.98 -8.47
N ARG A 72 17.17 12.69 -7.35
CA ARG A 72 17.26 14.14 -7.29
C ARG A 72 18.72 14.51 -7.52
N ASN A 73 18.99 15.08 -8.69
CA ASN A 73 20.13 15.94 -9.02
C ASN A 73 21.51 15.54 -8.47
N PHE A 74 22.34 14.93 -9.32
CA PHE A 74 23.78 15.18 -9.30
C PHE A 74 24.20 15.88 -10.60
N ILE A 75 24.22 17.21 -10.50
CA ILE A 75 25.08 18.21 -11.16
C ILE A 75 25.78 17.75 -12.45
N LEU A 76 25.37 18.33 -13.59
CA LEU A 76 26.21 18.45 -14.79
C LEU A 76 27.43 19.34 -14.49
N PRO A 77 28.67 18.90 -14.68
CA PRO A 77 29.74 19.83 -15.00
C PRO A 77 29.71 20.04 -16.53
N LEU A 78 29.22 21.21 -16.95
CA LEU A 78 29.59 21.79 -18.24
C LEU A 78 31.10 22.09 -18.20
N HIS A 79 31.93 21.08 -18.46
CA HIS A 79 33.31 21.35 -18.83
C HIS A 79 33.33 21.64 -20.33
N ARG A 80 33.31 22.94 -20.68
CA ARG A 80 33.88 23.38 -21.96
C ARG A 80 35.36 23.01 -21.93
N PRO A 81 35.88 22.19 -22.86
CA PRO A 81 37.28 22.29 -23.19
C PRO A 81 37.47 23.60 -23.96
N LYS A 82 38.14 24.57 -23.33
CA LYS A 82 38.97 25.52 -24.07
C LYS A 82 40.22 24.76 -24.45
N ILE A 83 40.41 24.39 -25.72
CA ILE A 83 41.60 24.71 -26.54
C ILE A 83 41.18 24.59 -28.01
#